data_AF-A0A0D7X7L4-F1
#
_entry.id   AF-A0A0D7X7L4-F1
#
_cell.length_a   1.000
_cell.length_b   1.000
_cell.length_c   1.000
_cell.angle_alpha   90.00
_cell.angle_beta   90.00
_cell.angle_gamma   90.00
#
_symmetry.space_group_name_H-M   'P 1'
#
loop_
_entity.id
_entity.type
_entity.pdbx_description
1 polymer ?
#
loop_
_entity_poly.entity_id
_entity_poly.type
_entity_poly.pdbx_seq_one_letter_code
_entity_poly.pdbx_strand_id
1 'polypeptide(L)'
;MVFTIAGLIILMIVVCLVNGIIHFIDLKKQLGIKELEKKEIKKLLEEANSKLNRREAFRLGIPDEGCAFEFLHFGDEALARLTHRKGIGKIQDISVKGLKLICDYDLPLKKPVLIQVEFELNKEPFVLQAHLIRKEAHISQPFITYGLVFDEMSSSDQERLMYCINQRVLKTAAPTTPTPVV
;
A
#
# COMPACT_ATOMS: atom_id res chain seq x y z
N MET A 1 8.04 -30.04 75.09
CA MET A 1 8.22 -30.70 73.77
C MET A 1 7.09 -30.38 72.78
N VAL A 2 5.82 -30.40 73.18
CA VAL A 2 4.70 -30.03 72.28
C VAL A 2 4.70 -28.55 71.91
N PHE A 3 4.91 -27.65 72.88
CA PHE A 3 4.96 -26.19 72.63
C PHE A 3 6.10 -25.75 71.70
N THR A 4 7.24 -26.44 71.74
CA THR A 4 8.39 -26.17 70.86
C THR A 4 8.12 -26.59 69.42
N ILE A 5 7.40 -27.70 69.21
CA ILE A 5 7.00 -28.16 67.87
C ILE A 5 5.96 -27.21 67.27
N ALA A 6 4.96 -26.77 68.06
CA ALA A 6 3.96 -25.82 67.61
C ALA A 6 4.58 -24.47 67.17
N GLY A 7 5.59 -23.98 67.90
CA GLY A 7 6.31 -22.76 67.54
C GLY A 7 7.06 -22.86 66.19
N LEU A 8 7.68 -24.00 65.90
CA LEU A 8 8.37 -24.24 64.62
C LEU A 8 7.40 -24.29 63.43
N ILE A 9 6.21 -24.88 63.62
CA ILE A 9 5.16 -24.93 62.58
C ILE A 9 4.67 -23.51 62.27
N ILE A 10 4.42 -22.69 63.30
CA ILE A 10 4.00 -21.30 63.11
C ILE A 10 5.08 -20.50 62.37
N LEU A 11 6.35 -20.66 62.74
CA LEU A 11 7.47 -20.00 62.06
C LEU A 11 7.54 -20.36 60.57
N MET A 12 7.39 -21.65 60.23
CA MET A 12 7.36 -22.12 58.84
C MET A 12 6.21 -21.51 58.04
N ILE A 13 5.02 -21.43 58.64
CA ILE A 13 3.85 -20.80 58.00
C ILE A 13 4.14 -19.32 57.73
N VAL A 14 4.71 -18.59 58.69
CA VAL A 14 5.05 -17.16 58.51
C VAL A 14 6.07 -16.97 57.38
N VAL A 15 7.12 -17.80 57.32
CA VAL A 15 8.13 -17.73 56.24
C VAL A 15 7.50 -18.01 54.87
N CYS A 16 6.61 -19.00 54.77
CA CYS A 16 5.89 -19.30 53.52
C CYS A 16 4.99 -18.13 53.08
N LEU A 17 4.30 -17.47 54.02
CA LEU A 17 3.46 -16.32 53.71
C LEU A 17 4.28 -15.13 53.21
N VAL A 18 5.41 -14.84 53.85
CA VAL A 18 6.31 -13.74 53.44
C VAL A 18 6.85 -13.99 52.02
N ASN A 19 7.34 -15.21 51.75
CA ASN A 19 7.84 -15.57 50.41
C ASN A 19 6.74 -15.49 49.34
N GLY A 20 5.52 -15.91 49.67
CA GLY A 20 4.36 -15.81 48.78
C GLY A 20 4.02 -14.35 48.41
N ILE A 21 4.07 -13.44 49.39
CA ILE A 21 3.80 -12.01 49.16
C ILE A 21 4.87 -11.38 48.26
N ILE A 22 6.15 -11.68 48.50
CA ILE A 22 7.26 -11.17 47.68
C ILE A 22 7.10 -11.62 46.22
N HIS A 23 6.83 -12.91 46.00
CA HIS A 23 6.63 -13.45 44.65
C HIS A 23 5.41 -12.84 43.96
N PHE A 24 4.33 -12.58 44.69
CA PHE A 24 3.12 -11.94 44.14
C PHE A 24 3.40 -10.49 43.68
N ILE A 25 4.17 -9.72 44.45
CA ILE A 25 4.56 -8.36 44.09
C ILE A 25 5.43 -8.35 42.83
N ASP A 26 6.41 -9.25 42.74
CA ASP A 26 7.29 -9.33 41.57
C ASP A 26 6.52 -9.72 40.30
N LEU A 27 5.61 -10.69 40.40
CA LEU A 27 4.77 -11.11 39.27
C LEU A 27 3.90 -9.97 38.75
N LYS A 28 3.30 -9.17 39.65
CA LYS A 28 2.49 -8.00 39.28
C LYS A 28 3.34 -6.94 38.57
N LYS A 29 4.58 -6.73 39.02
CA LYS A 29 5.53 -5.80 38.40
C LYS A 29 5.91 -6.25 36.99
N GLN A 30 6.21 -7.54 36.81
CA GLN A 30 6.54 -8.09 35.49
C GLN A 30 5.37 -8.00 34.49
N LEU A 31 4.14 -8.23 34.95
CA LEU A 31 2.95 -8.06 34.11
C LEU A 31 2.75 -6.61 33.66
N GLY A 32 2.97 -5.65 34.56
CA GLY A 32 2.86 -4.22 34.23
C GLY A 32 3.88 -3.76 33.17
N ILE A 33 5.12 -4.26 33.25
CA ILE A 33 6.16 -3.94 32.26
C ILE A 33 5.80 -4.54 30.89
N LYS A 34 5.34 -5.79 30.85
CA LYS A 34 4.90 -6.44 29.59
C LYS A 34 3.71 -5.75 28.92
N GLU A 35 2.76 -5.25 29.72
CA GLU A 35 1.63 -4.45 29.22
C GLU A 35 2.11 -3.13 28.60
N LEU A 36 3.11 -2.48 29.22
CA LEU A 36 3.69 -1.23 28.74
C LEU A 36 4.43 -1.44 27.41
N GLU A 37 5.28 -2.47 27.33
CA GLU A 37 6.01 -2.85 26.12
C GLU A 37 5.04 -3.19 24.97
N LYS A 38 3.98 -3.95 25.26
CA LYS A 38 2.94 -4.29 24.26
C LYS A 38 2.24 -3.03 23.74
N LYS A 39 1.97 -2.06 24.60
CA LYS A 39 1.34 -0.78 24.21
C LYS A 39 2.27 0.08 23.36
N GLU A 40 3.56 0.13 23.70
CA GLU A 40 4.56 0.84 22.90
C GLU A 40 4.77 0.20 21.53
N ILE A 41 4.90 -1.12 21.46
CA ILE A 41 4.98 -1.86 20.19
C ILE A 41 3.75 -1.59 19.32
N LYS A 42 2.55 -1.61 19.92
CA LYS A 42 1.31 -1.31 19.19
C LYS A 42 1.30 0.11 18.63
N LYS A 43 1.76 1.09 19.41
CA LYS A 43 1.85 2.49 18.99
C LYS A 43 2.85 2.68 17.86
N LEU A 44 4.04 2.08 17.97
CA LEU A 44 5.06 2.11 16.92
C LEU A 44 4.57 1.46 15.63
N LEU A 45 3.82 0.36 15.72
CA LEU A 45 3.21 -0.30 14.57
C LEU A 45 2.16 0.59 13.89
N GLU A 46 1.35 1.30 14.67
CA GLU A 46 0.32 2.22 14.17
C GLU A 46 0.93 3.47 13.52
N GLU A 47 2.01 4.01 14.10
CA GLU A 47 2.79 5.09 13.51
C GLU A 47 3.54 4.66 12.23
N ALA A 48 4.08 3.44 12.20
CA ALA A 48 4.71 2.90 10.99
C ALA A 48 3.67 2.67 9.88
N ASN A 49 2.51 2.10 10.22
CA ASN A 49 1.42 1.88 9.27
C ASN A 49 0.85 3.20 8.72
N SER A 50 0.63 4.21 9.56
CA SER A 50 0.14 5.52 9.09
C SER A 50 1.12 6.23 8.13
N LYS A 51 2.43 6.02 8.30
CA LYS A 51 3.45 6.54 7.38
C LYS A 51 3.56 5.75 6.06
N LEU A 52 3.30 4.44 6.09
CA LEU A 52 3.31 3.57 4.90
C LEU A 52 2.00 3.66 4.07
N ASN A 53 0.85 3.88 4.71
CA ASN A 53 -0.49 3.82 4.10
C ASN A 53 -1.10 5.17 3.69
N ARG A 54 -0.31 6.13 3.19
CA ARG A 54 -0.91 7.34 2.59
C ARG A 54 -1.59 7.06 1.24
N ARG A 55 -1.43 5.87 0.68
CA ARG A 55 -2.06 5.42 -0.58
C ARG A 55 -3.12 4.37 -0.25
N GLU A 56 -4.35 4.59 -0.71
CA GLU A 56 -5.48 3.69 -0.46
C GLU A 56 -5.45 2.38 -1.28
N ALA A 57 -4.51 2.25 -2.22
CA ALA A 57 -4.37 1.07 -3.07
C ALA A 57 -2.89 0.75 -3.37
N PHE A 58 -2.57 -0.54 -3.37
CA PHE A 58 -1.28 -1.06 -3.81
C PHE A 58 -1.08 -0.77 -5.31
N ARG A 59 0.15 -0.37 -5.68
CA ARG A 59 0.53 -0.08 -7.07
C ARG A 59 1.58 -1.09 -7.53
N LEU A 60 1.28 -1.80 -8.60
CA LEU A 60 2.21 -2.68 -9.29
C LEU A 60 3.00 -1.86 -10.30
N GLY A 61 4.32 -1.89 -10.21
CA GLY A 61 5.19 -1.37 -11.26
C GLY A 61 5.09 -2.26 -12.50
N ILE A 62 4.73 -1.67 -13.64
CA ILE A 62 4.64 -2.36 -14.93
C ILE A 62 5.39 -1.59 -16.01
N PRO A 63 6.71 -1.36 -15.83
CA PRO A 63 7.50 -0.70 -16.85
C PRO A 63 7.35 -1.47 -18.18
N ASP A 64 7.18 -0.72 -19.26
CA ASP A 64 7.11 -1.19 -20.65
C ASP A 64 5.74 -1.62 -21.20
N GLU A 65 4.65 -1.47 -20.43
CA GLU A 65 3.31 -1.59 -21.01
C GLU A 65 2.91 -0.30 -21.75
N GLY A 66 2.69 -0.42 -23.06
CA GLY A 66 2.19 0.67 -23.89
C GLY A 66 0.70 0.92 -23.67
N CYS A 67 0.28 2.17 -23.85
CA CYS A 67 -1.14 2.53 -23.87
C CYS A 67 -1.42 3.61 -24.90
N ALA A 68 -2.67 3.66 -25.36
CA ALA A 68 -3.20 4.79 -26.10
C ALA A 68 -4.12 5.61 -25.20
N PHE A 69 -4.26 6.89 -25.49
CA PHE A 69 -5.22 7.72 -24.78
C PHE A 69 -5.83 8.77 -25.71
N GLU A 70 -7.03 9.22 -25.36
CA GLU A 70 -7.76 10.30 -26.02
C GLU A 70 -8.23 11.33 -25.00
N PHE A 71 -8.04 12.62 -25.29
CA PHE A 71 -8.59 13.67 -24.43
C PHE A 71 -10.09 13.82 -24.64
N LEU A 72 -10.90 13.60 -23.60
CA LEU A 72 -12.35 13.72 -23.69
C LEU A 72 -12.82 15.12 -23.30
N HIS A 73 -12.21 15.72 -22.28
CA HIS A 73 -12.62 17.03 -21.79
C HIS A 73 -11.49 17.78 -21.08
N PHE A 74 -11.45 19.09 -21.26
CA PHE A 74 -10.61 20.02 -20.53
C PHE A 74 -11.49 21.06 -19.83
N GLY A 75 -11.29 21.25 -18.52
CA GLY A 75 -11.90 22.37 -17.81
C GLY A 75 -11.32 23.73 -18.20
N ASP A 76 -10.18 23.74 -18.91
CA ASP A 76 -9.58 24.95 -19.48
C ASP A 76 -9.98 25.12 -20.95
N GLU A 77 -10.79 26.14 -21.24
CA GLU A 77 -11.26 26.45 -22.60
C GLU A 77 -10.09 26.73 -23.56
N ALA A 78 -8.97 27.24 -23.06
CA ALA A 78 -7.77 27.46 -23.88
C ALA A 78 -7.18 26.14 -24.44
N LEU A 79 -7.48 25.02 -23.79
CA LEU A 79 -7.05 23.68 -24.19
C LEU A 79 -8.14 22.89 -24.91
N ALA A 80 -9.35 23.45 -25.11
CA ALA A 80 -10.47 22.75 -25.75
C ALA A 80 -10.15 22.27 -27.18
N ARG A 81 -9.19 22.90 -27.87
CA ARG A 81 -8.69 22.46 -29.18
C ARG A 81 -7.96 21.11 -29.17
N LEU A 82 -7.57 20.62 -27.98
CA LEU A 82 -6.93 19.34 -27.78
C LEU A 82 -7.94 18.22 -27.51
N THR A 83 -9.22 18.53 -27.33
CA THR A 83 -10.28 17.53 -27.21
C THR A 83 -10.28 16.63 -28.45
N HIS A 84 -10.49 15.33 -28.25
CA HIS A 84 -10.37 14.24 -29.24
C HIS A 84 -8.97 14.03 -29.84
N ARG A 85 -7.94 14.73 -29.35
CA ARG A 85 -6.56 14.39 -29.71
C ARG A 85 -6.18 13.09 -29.04
N LYS A 86 -5.56 12.21 -29.83
CA LYS A 86 -5.04 10.92 -29.39
C LYS A 86 -3.53 11.01 -29.17
N GLY A 87 -3.06 10.26 -28.18
CA GLY A 87 -1.64 10.10 -27.89
C GLY A 87 -1.31 8.65 -27.58
N ILE A 88 -0.01 8.35 -27.62
CA ILE A 88 0.55 7.09 -27.15
C ILE A 88 1.40 7.39 -25.93
N GLY A 89 1.39 6.47 -24.97
CA GLY A 89 2.18 6.58 -23.76
C GLY A 89 2.61 5.22 -23.24
N LYS A 90 3.24 5.25 -22.06
CA LYS A 90 3.62 4.06 -21.31
C LYS A 90 3.04 4.12 -19.91
N ILE A 91 2.67 2.98 -19.36
CA ILE A 91 2.24 2.85 -17.98
C ILE A 91 3.47 2.57 -17.11
N GLN A 92 3.75 3.43 -16.12
CA GLN A 92 4.84 3.19 -15.17
C GLN A 92 4.39 2.28 -14.02
N ASP A 93 3.22 2.58 -13.46
CA ASP A 93 2.59 1.81 -12.39
C ASP A 93 1.07 1.81 -12.54
N ILE A 94 0.42 0.77 -12.04
CA ILE A 94 -1.04 0.61 -12.06
C ILE A 94 -1.57 0.10 -10.72
N SER A 95 -2.77 0.55 -10.38
CA SER A 95 -3.60 0.06 -9.28
C SER A 95 -5.04 -0.05 -9.77
N VAL A 96 -5.91 -0.64 -8.95
CA VAL A 96 -7.35 -0.68 -9.25
C VAL A 96 -8.02 0.69 -9.27
N LYS A 97 -7.41 1.72 -8.67
CA LYS A 97 -7.96 3.09 -8.63
C LYS A 97 -7.41 4.02 -9.70
N GLY A 98 -6.33 3.62 -10.39
CA GLY A 98 -5.67 4.50 -11.35
C GLY A 98 -4.27 4.03 -11.70
N LEU A 99 -3.64 4.75 -12.62
CA LEU A 99 -2.33 4.43 -13.16
C LEU A 99 -1.44 5.66 -13.24
N LYS A 100 -0.18 5.44 -13.55
CA LYS A 100 0.77 6.49 -13.86
C LYS A 100 1.18 6.40 -15.33
N LEU A 101 0.86 7.45 -16.08
CA LEU A 101 1.10 7.57 -17.52
C LEU A 101 2.39 8.35 -17.77
N ILE A 102 3.21 7.89 -18.70
CA ILE A 102 4.33 8.64 -19.28
C ILE A 102 3.95 9.00 -20.71
N CYS A 103 4.00 10.27 -21.07
CA CYS A 103 3.76 10.73 -22.44
C CYS A 103 4.48 12.05 -22.76
N ASP A 104 4.46 12.44 -24.04
CA ASP A 104 5.14 13.64 -24.55
C ASP A 104 4.29 14.91 -24.44
N TYR A 105 3.03 14.79 -24.00
CA TYR A 105 2.15 15.95 -23.85
C TYR A 105 2.52 16.73 -22.60
N ASP A 106 3.06 17.93 -22.77
CA ASP A 106 3.27 18.87 -21.68
C ASP A 106 2.01 19.74 -21.46
N LEU A 107 1.11 19.25 -20.63
CA LEU A 107 -0.13 19.94 -20.24
C LEU A 107 0.02 20.68 -18.90
N PRO A 108 -0.55 21.90 -18.78
CA PRO A 108 -0.72 22.56 -17.50
C PRO A 108 -1.93 21.99 -16.74
N LEU A 109 -1.70 21.27 -15.64
CA LEU A 109 -2.78 20.75 -14.77
C LEU A 109 -3.27 21.76 -13.74
N LYS A 110 -3.78 22.91 -14.21
CA LYS A 110 -4.47 23.88 -13.33
C LYS A 110 -5.94 23.56 -13.11
N LYS A 111 -6.55 22.87 -14.08
CA LYS A 111 -7.97 22.50 -14.11
C LYS A 111 -8.11 21.01 -14.44
N PRO A 112 -9.26 20.38 -14.12
CA PRO A 112 -9.50 18.98 -14.43
C PRO A 112 -9.35 18.68 -15.92
N VAL A 113 -8.70 17.55 -16.22
CA VAL A 113 -8.59 16.99 -17.56
C VAL A 113 -9.08 15.56 -17.50
N LEU A 114 -10.06 15.23 -18.32
CA LEU A 114 -10.63 13.89 -18.46
C LEU A 114 -10.13 13.27 -19.76
N ILE A 115 -9.68 12.03 -19.66
CA ILE A 115 -9.19 11.26 -20.80
C ILE A 115 -9.79 9.86 -20.79
N GLN A 116 -9.82 9.23 -21.96
CA GLN A 116 -9.97 7.79 -22.10
C GLN A 116 -8.57 7.19 -22.25
N VAL A 117 -8.27 6.14 -21.48
CA VAL A 117 -7.03 5.36 -21.62
C VAL A 117 -7.38 3.95 -22.05
N GLU A 118 -6.66 3.49 -23.06
CA GLU A 118 -6.77 2.16 -23.65
C GLU A 118 -5.46 1.42 -23.46
N PHE A 119 -5.52 0.26 -22.80
CA PHE A 119 -4.35 -0.55 -22.52
C PHE A 119 -4.71 -2.03 -22.43
N GLU A 120 -3.70 -2.88 -22.51
CA GLU A 120 -3.83 -4.32 -22.32
C GLU A 120 -3.03 -4.73 -21.08
N LEU A 121 -3.61 -5.58 -20.23
CA LEU A 121 -2.87 -6.18 -19.12
C LEU A 121 -3.16 -7.69 -19.11
N ASN A 122 -2.11 -8.51 -19.24
CA ASN A 122 -2.23 -9.97 -19.34
C ASN A 122 -3.13 -10.45 -20.50
N LYS A 123 -3.11 -9.77 -21.66
CA LYS A 123 -3.99 -10.06 -22.82
C LYS A 123 -5.46 -9.69 -22.63
N GLU A 124 -5.78 -8.99 -21.55
CA GLU A 124 -7.11 -8.42 -21.32
C GLU A 124 -7.10 -6.94 -21.69
N PRO A 125 -7.97 -6.49 -22.62
CA PRO A 125 -8.08 -5.09 -22.97
C PRO A 125 -8.95 -4.34 -21.95
N PHE A 126 -8.54 -3.10 -21.68
CA PHE A 126 -9.23 -2.14 -20.83
C PHE A 126 -9.38 -0.81 -21.55
N VAL A 127 -10.58 -0.22 -21.46
CA VAL A 127 -10.90 1.12 -21.97
C VAL A 127 -11.56 1.87 -20.82
N LEU A 128 -10.82 2.77 -20.18
CA LEU A 128 -11.23 3.40 -18.93
C LEU A 128 -11.14 4.91 -19.03
N GLN A 129 -12.16 5.61 -18.52
CA GLN A 129 -12.08 7.05 -18.34
C GLN A 129 -11.26 7.37 -17.08
N ALA A 130 -10.49 8.45 -17.12
CA ALA A 130 -9.63 8.84 -16.03
C ALA A 130 -9.41 10.35 -15.98
N HIS A 131 -9.29 10.87 -14.76
CA HIS A 131 -8.85 12.23 -14.51
C HIS A 131 -7.34 12.31 -14.30
N LEU A 132 -6.70 13.30 -14.93
CA LEU A 132 -5.31 13.65 -14.61
C LEU A 132 -5.30 14.48 -13.33
N ILE A 133 -4.75 13.93 -12.26
CA ILE A 133 -4.75 14.56 -10.92
C ILE A 133 -3.41 15.16 -10.53
N ARG A 134 -2.31 14.72 -11.16
CA ARG A 134 -0.95 15.18 -10.83
C ARG A 134 -0.05 15.12 -12.05
N LYS A 135 0.86 16.09 -12.14
CA LYS A 135 1.96 16.14 -13.11
C LYS A 135 3.29 16.07 -12.36
N GLU A 136 4.19 15.25 -12.85
CA GLU A 136 5.57 15.13 -12.41
C GLU A 136 6.46 15.40 -13.63
N ALA A 137 7.21 16.50 -13.58
CA ALA A 137 8.24 16.81 -14.57
C ALA A 137 9.59 16.43 -13.97
N HIS A 138 10.35 15.59 -14.67
CA HIS A 138 11.68 15.18 -14.25
C HIS A 138 12.72 16.09 -14.93
N ILE A 139 13.62 16.69 -14.14
CA ILE A 139 14.67 17.59 -14.68
C ILE A 139 15.62 16.85 -15.65
N SER A 140 15.82 15.55 -15.42
CA SER A 140 16.76 14.72 -16.17
C SER A 140 16.14 13.92 -17.33
N GLN A 141 14.82 13.95 -17.51
CA GLN A 141 14.13 13.14 -18.51
C GLN A 141 13.17 14.01 -19.34
N PRO A 142 13.16 13.87 -20.67
CA PRO A 142 12.36 14.74 -21.54
C PRO A 142 10.85 14.43 -21.52
N PHE A 143 10.43 13.41 -20.78
CA PHE A 143 9.04 12.94 -20.75
C PHE A 143 8.32 13.40 -19.48
N ILE A 144 7.02 13.66 -19.63
CA ILE A 144 6.15 14.06 -18.53
C ILE A 144 5.43 12.85 -17.97
N THR A 145 5.36 12.79 -16.65
CA THR A 145 4.64 11.75 -15.93
C THR A 145 3.35 12.32 -15.35
N TYR A 146 2.24 11.63 -15.58
CA TYR A 146 0.92 11.98 -15.06
C TYR A 146 0.38 10.90 -14.12
N GLY A 147 -0.14 11.32 -12.97
CA GLY A 147 -0.96 10.48 -12.10
C GLY A 147 -2.42 10.54 -12.55
N LEU A 148 -3.00 9.39 -12.86
CA LEU A 148 -4.39 9.25 -13.28
C LEU A 148 -5.20 8.57 -12.18
N VAL A 149 -6.47 8.95 -12.07
CA VAL A 149 -7.49 8.26 -11.26
C VAL A 149 -8.63 7.88 -12.18
N PHE A 150 -9.03 6.61 -12.17
CA PHE A 150 -10.14 6.13 -12.98
C PHE A 150 -11.46 6.75 -12.52
N ASP A 151 -12.26 7.17 -13.48
CA ASP A 151 -13.62 7.65 -13.26
C ASP A 151 -14.60 6.48 -13.36
N GLU A 152 -15.52 6.40 -12.40
CA GLU A 152 -16.57 5.38 -12.24
C GLU A 152 -16.37 4.06 -13.01
N MET A 153 -15.40 3.24 -12.58
CA MET A 153 -15.14 1.94 -13.18
C MET A 153 -16.29 0.96 -12.90
N SER A 154 -16.70 0.18 -13.91
CA SER A 154 -17.67 -0.89 -13.71
C SER A 154 -17.13 -1.93 -12.72
N SER A 155 -18.00 -2.55 -11.92
CA SER A 155 -17.57 -3.61 -10.98
C SER A 155 -16.88 -4.77 -11.70
N SER A 156 -17.33 -5.09 -12.92
CA SER A 156 -16.71 -6.12 -13.75
C SER A 156 -15.27 -5.75 -14.15
N ASP A 157 -15.03 -4.52 -14.63
CA ASP A 157 -13.68 -4.09 -15.00
C ASP A 157 -12.77 -3.97 -13.77
N GLN A 158 -13.32 -3.55 -12.63
CA GLN A 158 -12.57 -3.49 -11.38
C GLN A 158 -12.10 -4.87 -10.93
N GLU A 159 -12.98 -5.88 -10.99
CA GLU A 159 -12.64 -7.28 -10.69
C GLU A 159 -11.62 -7.85 -11.68
N ARG A 160 -11.81 -7.61 -12.99
CA ARG A 160 -10.89 -8.03 -14.05
C ARG A 160 -9.50 -7.42 -13.86
N LEU A 161 -9.43 -6.12 -13.56
CA LEU A 161 -8.17 -5.41 -13.34
C LEU A 161 -7.48 -5.91 -12.07
N MET A 162 -8.24 -6.09 -10.97
CA MET A 162 -7.72 -6.66 -9.73
C MET A 162 -7.12 -8.05 -9.95
N TYR A 163 -7.83 -8.91 -10.67
CA TYR A 163 -7.34 -10.24 -11.02
C TYR A 163 -6.03 -10.16 -11.81
N CYS A 164 -5.96 -9.29 -12.83
CA CYS A 164 -4.76 -9.13 -13.65
C CYS A 164 -3.54 -8.64 -12.83
N ILE A 165 -3.76 -7.68 -11.93
CA ILE A 165 -2.72 -7.18 -11.02
C ILE A 165 -2.23 -8.31 -10.12
N ASN A 166 -3.14 -9.04 -9.47
CA ASN A 166 -2.78 -10.14 -8.57
C ASN A 166 -2.01 -11.25 -9.28
N GLN A 167 -2.41 -11.62 -10.50
CA GLN A 167 -1.68 -12.61 -11.30
C GLN A 167 -0.24 -12.18 -11.58
N ARG A 168 0.00 -10.91 -11.89
CA ARG A 168 1.38 -10.41 -12.08
C ARG A 168 2.18 -10.40 -10.79
N VAL A 169 1.58 -10.00 -9.67
CA VAL A 169 2.24 -10.05 -8.36
C VAL A 169 2.69 -11.47 -8.02
N LEU A 170 1.82 -12.46 -8.22
CA LEU A 170 2.13 -13.87 -7.96
C LEU A 170 3.24 -14.40 -8.88
N LYS A 171 3.24 -14.04 -10.17
CA LYS A 171 4.30 -14.42 -11.11
C LYS A 171 5.66 -13.85 -10.73
N THR A 172 5.71 -12.59 -10.30
CA THR A 172 6.97 -11.96 -9.87
C THR A 172 7.48 -12.52 -8.54
N ALA A 173 6.59 -13.08 -7.70
CA ALA A 173 6.94 -13.69 -6.42
C ALA A 173 7.43 -15.15 -6.53
N ALA A 174 7.22 -15.83 -7.66
CA ALA A 174 7.75 -17.17 -7.90
C ALA A 174 9.23 -17.07 -8.32
N PRO A 175 10.19 -17.56 -7.51
CA PRO A 175 11.60 -17.48 -7.87
C PRO A 175 11.91 -18.43 -9.02
N THR A 176 12.71 -17.93 -9.95
CA THR A 176 13.50 -18.70 -10.92
C THR A 176 14.11 -19.92 -10.23
N THR A 177 13.71 -21.12 -10.68
CA THR A 177 14.43 -22.35 -10.38
C THR A 177 15.87 -22.14 -10.84
N PRO A 178 16.90 -22.35 -9.99
CA PRO A 178 18.28 -22.20 -10.42
C PRO A 178 18.55 -23.24 -11.52
N THR A 179 18.90 -22.75 -12.71
CA THR A 179 19.39 -23.58 -13.80
C THR A 179 20.58 -24.39 -13.29
N PRO A 180 20.59 -25.73 -13.40
CA PRO A 180 21.76 -26.48 -13.04
C PRO A 180 22.89 -26.07 -13.99
N VAL A 181 23.98 -25.61 -13.40
CA VAL A 181 25.23 -25.40 -14.13
C VAL A 181 25.69 -26.78 -14.59
N VAL A 182 25.68 -27.00 -15.91
CA VAL A 182 26.28 -28.16 -16.57
C VAL A 182 27.76 -27.86 -16.79
#